data_AF-A0A651DLC3-F1
#
_entry.id   AF-A0A651DLC3-F1
#
_cell.length_a   1.000
_cell.length_b   1.000
_cell.length_c   1.000
_cell.angle_alpha   90.00
_cell.angle_beta   90.00
_cell.angle_gamma   90.00
#
_symmetry.space_group_name_H-M   'P 1'
#
loop_
_entity.id
_entity.type
_entity.pdbx_description
1 polymer ?
#
loop_
_entity_poly.entity_id
_entity_poly.type
_entity_poly.pdbx_seq_one_letter_code
_entity_poly.pdbx_strand_id
1 'polypeptide(L)'
;MRLALFDLDDTLLDGDCSDRWNLWMIEQGWISDAATFMARAEQMHQAYHAGKLKLEEYLAMTLAPLRGRRVADVQKEVERFVATHLQPRIFDQAWACLEAHRQAGDTLLLISASSRHLVEPVATVLGIE
;
A
#
# COMPACT_ATOMS: atom_id res chain seq x y z
N MET A 1 2.31 -28.50 4.97
CA MET A 1 1.72 -27.21 4.60
C MET A 1 2.03 -26.22 5.73
N ARG A 2 2.91 -25.25 5.48
CA ARG A 2 3.20 -24.17 6.44
C ARG A 2 2.48 -22.90 6.01
N LEU A 3 2.42 -21.92 6.91
CA LEU A 3 1.98 -20.57 6.60
C LEU A 3 3.22 -19.69 6.45
N ALA A 4 3.37 -19.02 5.31
CA ALA A 4 4.42 -18.05 5.03
C ALA A 4 3.82 -16.64 5.04
N LEU A 5 4.23 -15.82 6.00
CA LEU A 5 3.71 -14.47 6.19
C LEU A 5 4.70 -13.47 5.61
N PHE A 6 4.21 -12.56 4.79
CA PHE A 6 5.00 -11.52 4.17
C PHE A 6 4.44 -10.15 4.54
N ASP A 7 5.33 -9.24 4.90
CA ASP A 7 5.03 -7.81 4.88
C ASP A 7 5.10 -7.29 3.43
N LEU A 8 4.52 -6.11 3.17
CA LEU A 8 4.53 -5.50 1.84
C LEU A 8 5.65 -4.46 1.72
N ASP A 9 5.50 -3.36 2.45
CA ASP A 9 6.29 -2.14 2.32
C ASP A 9 7.72 -2.42 2.79
N ASP A 10 8.71 -2.00 2.02
CA ASP A 10 10.14 -2.28 2.24
C ASP A 10 10.51 -3.78 2.40
N THR A 11 9.60 -4.69 2.05
CA THR A 11 9.79 -6.15 2.13
C THR A 11 9.61 -6.83 0.77
N LEU A 12 8.42 -6.77 0.20
CA LEU A 12 8.15 -7.25 -1.17
C LEU A 12 8.21 -6.10 -2.20
N LEU A 13 7.96 -4.87 -1.74
CA LEU A 13 7.88 -3.65 -2.52
C LEU A 13 9.04 -2.70 -2.18
N ASP A 14 9.65 -2.09 -3.19
CA ASP A 14 10.60 -0.97 -3.02
C ASP A 14 9.85 0.32 -2.62
N GLY A 15 9.78 0.57 -1.32
CA GLY A 15 9.18 1.75 -0.68
C GLY A 15 7.77 1.51 -0.13
N ASP A 16 7.17 2.61 0.36
CA ASP A 16 5.90 2.61 1.07
C ASP A 16 4.69 2.84 0.13
N CYS A 17 3.76 1.89 0.13
CA CYS A 17 2.54 1.89 -0.65
C CYS A 17 1.62 3.08 -0.33
N SER A 18 1.48 3.41 0.95
CA SER A 18 0.61 4.49 1.41
C SER A 18 1.14 5.87 1.01
N ASP A 19 2.45 6.09 1.12
CA ASP A 19 3.11 7.32 0.67
C ASP A 19 3.04 7.48 -0.85
N ARG A 20 3.22 6.39 -1.60
CA ARG A 20 3.04 6.40 -3.06
C ARG A 20 1.61 6.68 -3.46
N TRP A 21 0.63 6.16 -2.72
CA TRP A 21 -0.77 6.46 -2.96
C TRP A 21 -1.10 7.93 -2.69
N ASN A 22 -0.50 8.52 -1.64
CA ASN A 22 -0.63 9.95 -1.36
C ASN A 22 -0.14 10.81 -2.55
N LEU A 23 1.02 10.47 -3.12
CA LEU A 23 1.56 11.13 -4.32
C LEU A 23 0.64 10.95 -5.53
N TRP A 24 0.13 9.74 -5.75
CA TRP A 24 -0.82 9.47 -6.82
C TRP A 24 -2.10 10.31 -6.69
N MET A 25 -2.65 10.42 -5.48
CA MET A 25 -3.83 11.27 -5.24
C MET A 25 -3.55 12.75 -5.53
N ILE A 26 -2.32 13.23 -5.28
CA ILE A 26 -1.89 14.57 -5.69
C ILE A 26 -1.85 14.69 -7.21
N GLU A 27 -1.27 13.72 -7.92
CA GLU A 27 -1.22 13.70 -9.38
C GLU A 27 -2.60 13.67 -10.03
N GLN A 28 -3.57 12.95 -9.43
CA GLN A 28 -4.96 12.93 -9.89
C GLN A 28 -5.74 14.21 -9.53
N GLY A 29 -5.11 15.18 -8.84
CA GLY A 29 -5.74 16.43 -8.41
C GLY A 29 -6.77 16.24 -7.29
N TRP A 30 -6.68 15.16 -6.52
CA TRP A 30 -7.61 14.86 -5.42
C TRP A 30 -7.24 15.58 -4.13
N ILE A 31 -6.01 16.05 -4.03
CA ILE A 31 -5.48 16.84 -2.93
C ILE A 31 -5.13 18.22 -3.48
N SER A 32 -5.80 19.26 -2.97
CA SER A 32 -5.64 20.64 -3.45
C SER A 32 -4.38 21.33 -2.91
N ASP A 33 -3.96 20.99 -1.69
CA ASP A 33 -2.74 21.52 -1.06
C ASP A 33 -1.75 20.38 -0.79
N ALA A 34 -0.99 20.05 -1.82
CA ALA A 34 -0.02 18.95 -1.80
C ALA A 34 1.07 19.14 -0.74
N ALA A 35 1.57 20.37 -0.55
CA ALA A 35 2.67 20.65 0.37
C ALA A 35 2.25 20.42 1.83
N THR A 36 1.11 20.97 2.23
CA THR A 36 0.58 20.76 3.59
C THR A 36 0.24 19.30 3.84
N PHE A 37 -0.35 18.62 2.84
CA PHE A 37 -0.71 17.22 2.95
C PHE A 37 0.52 16.32 3.15
N MET A 38 1.55 16.47 2.31
CA MET A 38 2.77 15.66 2.41
C MET A 38 3.56 15.96 3.68
N ALA A 39 3.62 17.22 4.13
CA ALA A 39 4.25 17.56 5.40
C ALA A 39 3.57 16.86 6.59
N ARG A 40 2.24 16.73 6.55
CA ARG A 40 1.49 16.00 7.58
C ARG A 40 1.64 14.48 7.45
N ALA A 41 1.69 13.95 6.23
CA ALA A 41 1.96 12.54 5.98
C ALA A 41 3.33 12.13 6.55
N GLU A 42 4.37 12.91 6.28
CA GLU A 42 5.71 12.71 6.82
C GLU A 42 5.73 12.73 8.35
N GLN A 43 5.04 13.69 8.99
CA GLN A 43 4.94 13.72 10.45
C GLN A 43 4.27 12.45 11.02
N MET A 44 3.26 11.92 10.33
CA MET A 44 2.59 10.68 10.73
C MET A 44 3.48 9.47 10.50
N HIS A 45 4.23 9.42 9.39
CA HIS A 45 5.21 8.37 9.12
C HIS A 45 6.29 8.32 10.23
N GLN A 46 6.81 9.47 10.64
CA GLN A 46 7.74 9.56 11.78
C GLN A 46 7.11 9.12 13.10
N ALA A 47 5.85 9.49 13.35
CA ALA A 47 5.12 9.05 14.54
C ALA A 47 4.88 7.53 14.55
N TYR A 48 4.65 6.91 13.38
CA TYR A 48 4.53 5.46 13.22
C TYR A 48 5.82 4.74 13.63
N HIS A 49 6.96 5.14 13.06
CA HIS A 49 8.27 4.57 13.42
C HIS A 49 8.63 4.78 14.89
N ALA A 50 8.15 5.87 15.51
CA ALA A 50 8.32 6.13 16.93
C ALA A 50 7.35 5.36 17.83
N GLY A 51 6.42 4.56 17.29
CA GLY A 51 5.37 3.85 18.04
C GLY A 51 4.33 4.78 18.68
N LYS A 52 4.18 6.00 18.16
CA LYS A 52 3.32 7.07 18.69
C LYS A 52 2.18 7.47 17.75
N LEU A 53 2.04 6.77 16.63
CA LEU A 53 0.97 7.06 15.68
C LEU A 53 -0.39 6.85 16.33
N LYS A 54 -1.24 7.87 16.23
CA LYS A 54 -2.67 7.73 16.51
C LYS A 54 -3.36 7.29 15.23
N LEU A 55 -3.80 6.04 15.21
CA LEU A 55 -4.37 5.41 14.02
C LEU A 55 -5.59 6.18 13.49
N GLU A 56 -6.43 6.71 14.38
CA GLU A 56 -7.62 7.46 14.00
C GLU A 56 -7.27 8.76 13.27
N GLU A 57 -6.23 9.47 13.73
CA GLU A 57 -5.76 10.70 13.10
C GLU A 57 -5.13 10.40 11.72
N TYR A 58 -4.40 9.29 11.62
CA TYR A 58 -3.83 8.82 10.36
C TYR A 58 -4.92 8.50 9.34
N LEU A 59 -5.87 7.63 9.69
CA LEU A 59 -6.96 7.24 8.81
C LEU A 59 -7.84 8.43 8.42
N ALA A 60 -8.11 9.35 9.35
CA ALA A 60 -8.88 10.55 9.04
C ALA A 60 -8.18 11.44 8.01
N MET A 61 -6.84 11.50 8.03
CA MET A 61 -6.04 12.28 7.10
C MET A 61 -5.94 11.59 5.74
N THR A 62 -5.50 10.33 5.70
CA THR A 62 -5.24 9.60 4.45
C THR A 62 -6.51 9.27 3.67
N LEU A 63 -7.65 9.11 4.34
CA LEU A 63 -8.94 8.85 3.69
C LEU A 63 -9.71 10.14 3.35
N ALA A 64 -9.30 11.32 3.84
CA ALA A 64 -9.98 12.59 3.56
C ALA A 64 -10.15 12.87 2.06
N PRO A 65 -9.13 12.65 1.19
CA PRO A 65 -9.24 12.91 -0.24
C PRO A 65 -10.27 12.04 -0.98
N LEU A 66 -10.69 10.94 -0.35
CA LEU A 66 -11.66 10.00 -0.91
C LEU A 66 -13.11 10.42 -0.64
N ARG A 67 -13.34 11.39 0.26
CA ARG A 67 -14.67 11.82 0.67
C ARG A 67 -15.47 12.33 -0.52
N GLY A 68 -16.69 11.79 -0.69
CA GLY A 68 -17.60 12.17 -1.77
C GLY A 68 -17.34 11.46 -3.10
N ARG A 69 -16.30 10.61 -3.19
CA ARG A 69 -16.04 9.77 -4.38
C ARG A 69 -16.80 8.46 -4.27
N ARG A 70 -17.16 7.87 -5.42
CA ARG A 70 -17.77 6.54 -5.44
C ARG A 70 -16.68 5.49 -5.23
N VAL A 71 -17.00 4.42 -4.51
CA VAL A 71 -16.09 3.29 -4.27
C VAL A 71 -15.52 2.74 -5.57
N ALA A 72 -16.36 2.56 -6.59
CA ALA A 72 -15.94 2.04 -7.90
C ALA A 72 -14.93 2.96 -8.62
N ASP A 73 -15.03 4.28 -8.45
CA ASP A 73 -14.08 5.22 -9.06
C ASP A 73 -12.74 5.17 -8.34
N VAL A 74 -12.76 5.08 -7.00
CA VAL A 74 -11.54 4.92 -6.20
C VAL A 74 -10.85 3.61 -6.54
N GLN A 75 -11.60 2.50 -6.57
CA GLN A 75 -11.05 1.18 -6.89
C GLN A 75 -10.38 1.16 -8.26
N LYS A 76 -11.01 1.74 -9.28
CA LYS A 76 -10.44 1.83 -10.63
C LYS A 76 -9.11 2.60 -10.63
N GLU A 77 -9.02 3.70 -9.89
CA GLU A 77 -7.77 4.45 -9.79
C GLU A 77 -6.72 3.72 -8.96
N VAL A 78 -7.11 2.96 -7.94
CA VAL A 78 -6.17 2.10 -7.19
C VAL A 78 -5.61 1.00 -8.10
N GLU A 79 -6.45 0.31 -8.88
CA GLU A 79 -5.99 -0.71 -9.82
C GLU A 79 -4.98 -0.14 -10.83
N ARG A 80 -5.26 1.06 -11.36
CA ARG A 80 -4.35 1.79 -12.25
C ARG A 80 -3.05 2.16 -11.55
N PHE A 81 -3.13 2.71 -10.34
CA PHE A 81 -1.98 3.04 -9.51
C PHE A 81 -1.10 1.82 -9.25
N VAL A 82 -1.69 0.70 -8.83
CA VAL A 82 -0.95 -0.54 -8.54
C VAL A 82 -0.21 -1.02 -9.78
N ALA A 83 -0.88 -1.10 -10.92
CA ALA A 83 -0.26 -1.57 -12.16
C ALA A 83 0.88 -0.65 -12.65
N THR A 84 0.78 0.66 -12.44
CA THR A 84 1.72 1.64 -13.03
C THR A 84 2.82 2.10 -12.08
N HIS A 85 2.57 2.12 -10.77
CA HIS A 85 3.47 2.70 -9.77
C HIS A 85 4.00 1.68 -8.75
N LEU A 86 3.27 0.61 -8.46
CA LEU A 86 3.69 -0.40 -7.48
C LEU A 86 4.26 -1.67 -8.13
N GLN A 87 3.58 -2.23 -9.13
CA GLN A 87 4.02 -3.47 -9.77
C GLN A 87 5.47 -3.40 -10.32
N PRO A 88 5.93 -2.31 -10.96
CA PRO A 88 7.32 -2.20 -11.41
C PRO A 88 8.35 -2.10 -10.29
N ARG A 89 7.90 -1.91 -9.04
CA ARG A 89 8.74 -1.75 -7.83
C ARG A 89 8.78 -2.99 -6.95
N ILE A 90 8.06 -4.05 -7.31
CA ILE A 90 8.17 -5.32 -6.60
C ILE A 90 9.58 -5.88 -6.85
N PHE A 91 10.27 -6.26 -5.78
CA PHE A 91 11.62 -6.80 -5.90
C PHE A 91 11.64 -8.11 -6.69
N ASP A 92 12.63 -8.31 -7.55
CA ASP A 92 12.82 -9.59 -8.24
C ASP A 92 12.99 -10.75 -7.23
N GLN A 93 13.64 -10.47 -6.10
CA GLN A 93 13.80 -11.41 -4.99
C GLN A 93 12.47 -11.75 -4.31
N ALA A 94 11.51 -10.82 -4.28
CA ALA A 94 10.17 -11.08 -3.74
C ALA A 94 9.46 -12.14 -4.58
N TRP A 95 9.51 -12.02 -5.91
CA TRP A 95 8.95 -13.02 -6.82
C TRP A 95 9.57 -14.39 -6.63
N ALA A 96 10.91 -14.45 -6.57
CA ALA A 96 11.63 -15.71 -6.35
C ALA A 96 11.28 -16.36 -4.99
N CYS A 97 11.15 -15.56 -3.93
CA CYS A 97 10.80 -16.04 -2.60
C CYS A 97 9.38 -16.59 -2.55
N LEU A 98 8.40 -15.85 -3.07
CA LEU A 98 7.00 -16.28 -3.14
C LEU A 98 6.88 -17.59 -3.92
N GLU A 99 7.58 -17.71 -5.05
CA GLU A 99 7.57 -18.91 -5.87
C GLU A 99 8.20 -20.13 -5.16
N ALA A 100 9.29 -19.94 -4.43
CA ALA A 100 9.88 -21.00 -3.62
C ALA A 100 8.91 -21.54 -2.56
N HIS A 101 8.14 -20.67 -1.91
CA HIS A 101 7.12 -21.08 -0.95
C HIS A 101 5.92 -21.79 -1.61
N ARG A 102 5.50 -21.36 -2.81
CA ARG A 102 4.48 -22.09 -3.58
C ARG A 102 4.93 -23.50 -3.93
N GLN A 103 6.15 -23.66 -4.41
CA GLN A 103 6.73 -24.96 -4.76
C GLN A 103 6.87 -25.88 -3.54
N ALA A 104 7.08 -25.31 -2.35
CA ALA A 104 7.09 -26.05 -1.08
C ALA A 104 5.68 -26.46 -0.59
N GLY A 105 4.60 -26.00 -1.25
CA GLY A 105 3.23 -26.24 -0.82
C GLY A 105 2.85 -25.46 0.43
N ASP A 106 3.44 -24.28 0.63
CA ASP A 106 3.06 -23.37 1.71
C ASP A 106 1.89 -22.48 1.30
N THR A 107 1.08 -22.10 2.28
CA THR A 107 0.05 -21.05 2.12
C THR A 107 0.72 -19.70 2.33
N LEU A 108 0.54 -18.78 1.38
CA LEU A 108 1.08 -17.42 1.46
C LEU A 108 0.05 -16.51 2.13
N LEU A 109 0.50 -15.58 2.97
CA LEU A 109 -0.33 -14.54 3.57
C LEU A 109 0.40 -13.19 3.48
N LEU A 110 -0.26 -12.19 2.91
CA LEU A 110 0.21 -10.80 2.95
C LEU A 110 -0.39 -10.09 4.16
N ILE A 111 0.45 -9.56 5.03
CA ILE A 111 0.05 -8.80 6.21
C ILE A 111 0.75 -7.44 6.17
N SER A 112 -0.03 -6.35 6.15
CA SER A 112 0.52 -5.00 6.03
C SER A 112 -0.28 -4.02 6.88
N ALA A 113 0.38 -2.96 7.34
CA ALA A 113 -0.25 -1.81 8.00
C ALA A 113 -0.95 -0.88 7.00
N SER A 114 -0.57 -0.94 5.72
CA SER A 114 -1.23 -0.19 4.65
C SER A 114 -2.69 -0.63 4.49
N SER A 115 -3.54 0.30 4.06
CA SER A 115 -4.98 0.06 4.01
C SER A 115 -5.35 -1.05 3.02
N ARG A 116 -6.28 -1.94 3.42
CA ARG A 116 -6.72 -3.09 2.60
C ARG A 116 -7.05 -2.75 1.15
N HIS A 117 -7.72 -1.63 0.90
CA HIS A 117 -8.10 -1.24 -0.47
C HIS A 117 -6.89 -1.03 -1.40
N LEU A 118 -5.70 -0.74 -0.86
CA LEU A 118 -4.45 -0.66 -1.59
C LEU A 118 -3.72 -2.01 -1.65
N VAL A 119 -3.72 -2.75 -0.54
CA VAL A 119 -2.98 -4.01 -0.39
C VAL A 119 -3.61 -5.16 -1.18
N GLU A 120 -4.94 -5.25 -1.23
CA GLU A 120 -5.67 -6.36 -1.87
C GLU A 120 -5.41 -6.45 -3.39
N PRO A 121 -5.39 -5.34 -4.16
CA PRO A 121 -4.97 -5.39 -5.55
C PRO A 121 -3.48 -5.76 -5.73
N VAL A 122 -2.60 -5.37 -4.81
CA VAL A 122 -1.18 -5.78 -4.84
C VAL A 122 -1.05 -7.28 -4.56
N ALA A 123 -1.79 -7.82 -3.58
CA ALA A 123 -1.84 -9.25 -3.30
C ALA A 123 -2.30 -10.05 -4.52
N THR A 124 -3.30 -9.54 -5.24
CA THR A 124 -3.79 -10.12 -6.49
C THR A 124 -2.67 -10.18 -7.55
N VAL A 125 -1.92 -9.09 -7.73
CA VAL A 125 -0.76 -9.05 -8.64
C VAL A 125 0.29 -10.08 -8.22
N LEU A 126 0.58 -10.17 -6.93
CA LEU A 126 1.55 -11.10 -6.37
C LEU A 126 1.09 -12.56 -6.38
N GLY A 127 -0.18 -12.84 -6.65
CA GLY A 127 -0.78 -14.18 -6.59
C GLY A 127 -0.84 -14.71 -5.16
N ILE A 128 -1.28 -13.87 -4.22
CA ILE A 128 -1.55 -14.20 -2.82
C ILE A 128 -3.06 -14.02 -2.60
N GLU A 129 -3.74 -15.07 -2.12
CA GLU A 129 -5.19 -15.11 -1.86
C GLU A 129 -5.55 -14.74 -0.41
#